data_AF-A0A1F9C0Z0-F1
#
_entry.id   AF-A0A1F9C0Z0-F1
#
_cell.length_a   1.000
_cell.length_b   1.000
_cell.length_c   1.000
_cell.angle_alpha   90.00
_cell.angle_beta   90.00
_cell.angle_gamma   90.00
#
_symmetry.space_group_name_H-M   'P 1'
#
loop_
_entity.id
_entity.type
_entity.pdbx_description
1 polymer ?
#
loop_
_entity_poly.entity_id
_entity_poly.type
_entity_poly.pdbx_seq_one_letter_code
_entity_poly.pdbx_strand_id
1 'polypeptide(L)' 'METAADKPNNRERRKEVGKVFFDLSKYLLTTVAIGSLIAKEVNALTTAVAAISSFMLMALAYYITPLDKEDTI' A
#
# COMPACT_ATOMS: atom_id res chain seq x y z
N MET A 1 -19.29 -10.45 26.09
CA MET A 1 -19.72 -11.51 25.16
C MET A 1 -19.55 -10.94 23.75
N GLU A 2 -18.44 -11.25 23.10
CA GLU A 2 -18.18 -10.86 21.71
C GLU A 2 -18.94 -11.87 20.83
N THR A 3 -20.08 -11.45 20.29
CA THR A 3 -20.89 -12.30 19.41
C THR A 3 -20.18 -12.50 18.08
N ALA A 4 -20.25 -13.70 17.51
CA ALA A 4 -19.60 -14.08 16.24
C ALA A 4 -19.92 -13.20 15.01
N ALA A 5 -20.76 -12.18 15.17
CA ALA A 5 -21.05 -11.11 14.20
C ALA A 5 -19.98 -10.00 14.13
N ASP A 6 -19.04 -9.94 15.08
CA ASP A 6 -18.06 -8.84 15.21
C ASP A 6 -16.70 -9.12 14.53
N LYS A 7 -16.57 -10.28 13.87
CA LYS A 7 -15.35 -10.60 13.11
C LYS A 7 -15.44 -9.92 11.75
N PRO A 8 -14.50 -9.03 11.40
CA PRO A 8 -14.50 -8.39 10.09
C PRO A 8 -14.48 -9.48 9.04
N ASN A 9 -15.39 -9.38 8.09
CA ASN A 9 -15.52 -10.38 7.05
C ASN A 9 -14.17 -10.45 6.28
N ASN A 10 -13.87 -11.57 5.63
CA ASN A 10 -12.58 -11.73 4.96
C ASN A 10 -12.31 -10.63 3.90
N ARG A 11 -13.37 -10.03 3.33
CA ARG A 11 -13.30 -8.92 2.37
C ARG A 11 -12.89 -7.60 3.04
N GLU A 12 -13.45 -7.26 4.18
CA GLU A 12 -13.08 -6.07 4.98
C GLU A 12 -11.63 -6.15 5.42
N ARG A 13 -11.19 -7.33 5.88
CA ARG A 13 -9.78 -7.58 6.22
C ARG A 13 -8.87 -7.36 5.01
N ARG A 14 -9.23 -7.90 3.84
CA ARG A 14 -8.48 -7.67 2.60
C ARG A 14 -8.47 -6.20 2.19
N LYS A 15 -9.59 -5.49 2.35
CA LYS A 15 -9.69 -4.05 2.04
C LYS A 15 -8.79 -3.22 2.95
N GLU A 16 -8.74 -3.51 4.24
CA GLU A 16 -7.83 -2.87 5.19
C GLU A 16 -6.37 -3.15 4.86
N VAL A 17 -6.02 -4.41 4.60
CA VAL A 17 -4.66 -4.79 4.20
C VAL A 17 -4.26 -4.08 2.90
N GLY A 18 -5.15 -4.05 1.90
CA GLY A 18 -4.94 -3.31 0.65
C GLY A 18 -4.67 -1.83 0.86
N LYS A 19 -5.45 -1.16 1.74
CA LYS A 19 -5.21 0.24 2.12
C LYS A 19 -3.83 0.45 2.73
N VAL A 20 -3.40 -0.43 3.64
CA VAL A 20 -2.06 -0.36 4.26
C VAL A 20 -0.96 -0.42 3.20
N PHE A 21 -1.05 -1.35 2.24
CA PHE A 21 -0.07 -1.44 1.15
C PHE A 21 -0.06 -0.20 0.25
N PHE A 22 -1.23 0.36 -0.06
CA PHE A 22 -1.33 1.62 -0.80
C PHE A 22 -0.67 2.78 -0.05
N ASP A 23 -0.90 2.91 1.25
CA ASP A 23 -0.33 3.99 2.04
C ASP A 23 1.17 3.83 2.22
N LEU A 24 1.67 2.60 2.43
CA LEU A 24 3.10 2.31 2.46
C LEU A 24 3.77 2.69 1.13
N SER A 25 3.15 2.40 -0.01
CA SER A 25 3.66 2.80 -1.33
C SER A 25 3.80 4.33 -1.45
N LYS A 26 2.77 5.08 -1.05
CA LYS A 26 2.79 6.55 -1.07
C LYS A 26 3.85 7.11 -0.13
N TYR A 27 3.97 6.57 1.09
CA TYR A 27 4.95 7.03 2.06
C TYR A 27 6.38 6.75 1.62
N LEU A 28 6.64 5.62 0.96
CA LEU A 28 7.94 5.32 0.39
C LEU A 28 8.31 6.32 -0.71
N LEU A 29 7.41 6.56 -1.66
CA LEU A 29 7.60 7.57 -2.71
C LEU A 29 7.82 8.97 -2.14
N THR A 30 7.00 9.37 -1.17
CA THR A 30 7.07 10.69 -0.55
C THR A 30 8.37 10.87 0.21
N THR A 31 8.79 9.86 0.97
CA THR A 31 10.05 9.89 1.73
C THR A 31 11.25 10.02 0.79
N VAL A 32 11.27 9.29 -0.32
CA VAL A 32 12.36 9.38 -1.31
C VAL A 32 12.33 10.72 -2.04
N ALA A 33 11.14 11.22 -2.42
CA ALA A 33 11.01 12.52 -3.05
C ALA A 33 11.49 13.65 -2.13
N ILE A 34 11.02 13.71 -0.88
CA ILE A 34 11.46 14.72 0.09
C ILE A 34 12.94 14.53 0.43
N GLY A 35 13.39 13.29 0.67
CA GLY A 35 14.78 12.97 0.95
C GLY A 35 15.70 13.41 -0.18
N SER A 36 15.26 13.30 -1.43
CA SER A 36 16.03 13.74 -2.60
C SER A 36 16.24 15.25 -2.70
N LEU A 37 15.35 16.03 -2.07
CA LEU A 37 15.46 17.49 -2.03
C LEU A 37 16.40 17.97 -0.92
N ILE A 38 16.52 17.19 0.16
CA ILE A 38 17.32 17.54 1.34
C ILE A 38 18.75 16.99 1.22
N ALA A 39 18.91 15.79 0.68
CA ALA A 39 20.21 15.17 0.52
C ALA A 39 21.02 15.84 -0.59
N LYS A 40 22.26 16.24 -0.28
CA LYS A 40 23.19 16.83 -1.27
C LYS A 40 23.51 15.89 -2.43
N GLU A 41 23.55 14.58 -2.15
CA GLU A 41 23.75 13.55 -3.15
C GLU A 41 22.71 12.45 -2.95
N VAL A 42 21.92 12.22 -3.99
CA VAL A 42 20.90 11.18 -4.00
C VAL A 42 21.44 10.06 -4.84
N ASN A 43 21.71 8.92 -4.20
CA ASN A 43 22.19 7.74 -4.92
C ASN A 43 21.09 7.25 -5.88
N ALA A 44 21.37 7.30 -7.19
CA ALA A 44 20.44 6.91 -8.24
C ALA A 44 19.94 5.47 -8.07
N LEU A 45 20.78 4.58 -7.53
CA LEU A 45 20.40 3.20 -7.22
C LEU A 45 19.33 3.15 -6.13
N THR A 46 19.48 3.94 -5.07
CA THR A 46 18.50 4.02 -3.97
C THR A 46 17.16 4.54 -4.48
N THR A 47 17.16 5.57 -5.32
CA THR A 47 15.95 6.09 -5.96
C THR A 47 15.28 5.05 -6.86
N ALA A 48 16.05 4.34 -7.67
CA ALA A 48 15.54 3.29 -8.54
C ALA A 48 14.90 2.14 -7.74
N VAL A 49 15.58 1.66 -6.69
CA VAL A 49 15.07 0.61 -5.81
C VAL A 49 13.79 1.06 -5.11
N ALA A 50 13.74 2.30 -4.62
CA ALA A 50 12.55 2.84 -3.97
C ALA A 50 11.37 2.97 -4.93
N ALA A 51 11.61 3.43 -6.17
CA ALA A 51 10.58 3.51 -7.20
C ALA A 51 10.01 2.12 -7.52
N ILE A 52 10.88 1.15 -7.81
CA ILE A 52 10.47 -0.24 -8.11
C ILE A 52 9.68 -0.83 -6.93
N SER A 53 10.18 -0.67 -5.70
CA SER A 53 9.50 -1.17 -4.49
C SER A 53 8.13 -0.54 -4.31
N SER A 54 7.99 0.76 -4.60
CA SER A 54 6.71 1.46 -4.50
C SER A 54 5.69 0.94 -5.52
N PHE A 55 6.11 0.67 -6.76
CA PHE A 55 5.26 0.05 -7.77
C PHE A 55 4.87 -1.38 -7.40
N MET A 56 5.78 -2.17 -6.83
CA MET A 56 5.47 -3.52 -6.34
C MET A 56 4.44 -3.49 -5.20
N LEU A 57 4.58 -2.57 -4.23
CA LEU A 57 3.61 -2.38 -3.16
C LEU A 57 2.24 -1.98 -3.71
N MET A 58 2.20 -1.09 -4.71
CA MET A 58 0.96 -0.68 -5.34
C MET A 58 0.28 -1.83 -6.12
N ALA A 59 1.05 -2.66 -6.82
CA ALA A 59 0.54 -3.84 -7.50
C ALA A 59 -0.03 -4.88 -6.52
N LEU A 60 0.66 -5.11 -5.39
CA LEU A 60 0.15 -5.97 -4.32
C LEU A 60 -1.13 -5.40 -3.71
N ALA A 61 -1.17 -4.09 -3.45
CA ALA A 61 -2.36 -3.42 -2.92
C ALA A 61 -3.56 -3.60 -3.84
N TYR A 62 -3.36 -3.44 -5.16
CA TYR A 62 -4.39 -3.68 -6.17
C TYR A 62 -4.87 -5.13 -6.20
N TYR A 63 -3.96 -6.11 -6.12
CA TYR A 63 -4.32 -7.53 -6.11
C TYR A 63 -5.08 -7.96 -4.85
N ILE A 64 -4.72 -7.40 -3.69
CA ILE A 64 -5.33 -7.75 -2.41
C ILE A 64 -6.71 -7.09 -2.27
N THR A 65 -6.84 -5.82 -2.69
CA THR A 65 -8.07 -5.03 -2.53
C THR A 65 -9.21 -5.69 -3.32
N PRO A 66 -10.31 -6.07 -2.66
CA PRO A 66 -11.47 -6.65 -3.35
C PRO A 66 -12.12 -5.63 -4.28
N LEU A 67 -12.64 -6.09 -5.43
CA LEU A 67 -13.34 -5.22 -6.37
C LEU A 67 -14.67 -4.76 -5.77
N ASP A 68 -15.05 -3.50 -6.00
CA ASP A 68 -16.32 -2.95 -5.51
C ASP A 68 -17.55 -3.72 -6.05
N LYS A 69 -17.41 -4.39 -7.21
CA LYS A 69 -18.50 -5.17 -7.83
C LYS A 69 -18.91 -6.43 -7.07
N GLU A 70 -18.08 -6.91 -6.13
CA GLU A 70 -18.45 -8.02 -5.22
C GLU A 70 -19.56 -7.64 -4.23
N ASP A 71 -19.89 -6.35 -4.06
CA ASP A 71 -20.94 -5.88 -3.14
C ASP A 71 -22.37 -6.02 -3.70
N THR A 72 -22.53 -6.50 -4.94
CA THR A 72 -23.81 -6.50 -5.68
C THR A 72 -24.34 -7.88 -6.08
N ILE A 73 -23.63 -8.96 -5.73
CA ILE A 73 -24.04 -10.35 -6.02
C ILE A 73 -24.33 -11.08 -4.72
#